data_AF-A0A522LIX4-F1
#
_entry.id   AF-A0A522LIX4-F1
#
_cell.length_a   1.000
_cell.length_b   1.000
_cell.length_c   1.000
_cell.angle_alpha   90.00
_cell.angle_beta   90.00
_cell.angle_gamma   90.00
#
_symmetry.space_group_name_H-M   'P 1'
#
loop_
_entity.id
_entity.type
_entity.pdbx_description
1 polymer ?
#
loop_
_entity_poly.entity_id
_entity_poly.type
_entity_poly.pdbx_seq_one_letter_code
_entity_poly.pdbx_strand_id
1 'polypeptide(L)'
;MINTCKIKTYSVKSRLSKVKAADFARLPAKAKSFSGFLDSLPNILKAKDLRAVSSDIIAGRRKKKAVIFMCGAHVIKCGLNPVLIELIRKKVITCICLNGAGIIHDFELAFQGKTSEDVAENLKTGKFGMGRETADFLNCAVKEGVKKGFGLGYSVANAMAGAKLPHKELSLIYNAYKHKVPVCVFVGIGSDIIHQHRSFDAASTGEGS
;
A
#
# COMPACT_ATOMS: atom_id res chain seq x y z
N MET A 1 0.83 -2.45 52.26
CA MET A 1 -0.63 -2.29 52.11
C MET A 1 -0.95 -0.83 51.78
N ILE A 2 -1.72 -0.56 50.73
CA ILE A 2 -2.20 0.80 50.41
C ILE A 2 -3.36 1.14 51.38
N ASN A 3 -3.29 2.27 52.07
CA ASN A 3 -4.36 2.75 52.97
C ASN A 3 -5.37 3.59 52.18
N THR A 4 -6.52 2.99 51.88
CA THR A 4 -7.60 3.60 51.09
C THR A 4 -8.27 4.79 51.78
N CYS A 5 -8.22 4.89 53.11
CA CYS A 5 -8.80 6.00 53.88
C CYS A 5 -8.02 7.32 53.72
N LYS A 6 -6.79 7.29 53.17
CA LYS A 6 -5.95 8.48 52.95
C LYS A 6 -6.00 9.00 51.51
N ILE A 7 -6.81 8.42 50.63
CA ILE A 7 -6.93 8.85 49.24
C ILE A 7 -7.66 10.19 49.17
N LYS A 8 -7.04 11.20 48.55
CA LYS A 8 -7.68 12.48 48.22
C LYS A 8 -8.26 12.42 46.81
N THR A 9 -9.53 12.73 46.67
CA THR A 9 -10.23 12.82 45.38
C THR A 9 -10.45 14.29 45.01
N TYR A 10 -10.79 14.55 43.74
CA TYR A 10 -11.14 15.88 43.26
C TYR A 10 -12.39 15.81 42.37
N SER A 11 -13.09 16.94 42.22
CA SER A 11 -14.27 17.01 41.36
C SER A 11 -13.88 16.90 39.89
N VAL A 12 -14.57 16.06 39.12
CA VAL A 12 -14.34 15.96 37.66
C VAL A 12 -14.52 17.31 36.94
N LYS A 13 -15.27 18.25 37.52
CA LYS A 13 -15.47 19.60 36.99
C LYS A 13 -14.22 20.49 37.04
N SER A 14 -13.23 20.16 37.89
CA SER A 14 -12.02 20.97 38.07
C SER A 14 -10.86 20.59 37.14
N ARG A 15 -11.03 19.58 36.28
CA ARG A 15 -10.03 19.17 35.28
C ARG A 15 -10.50 19.49 33.86
N LEU A 16 -9.54 19.63 32.94
CA LEU A 16 -9.83 19.70 31.51
C LEU A 16 -10.39 18.37 30.99
N SER A 17 -11.56 18.42 30.33
CA SER A 17 -12.12 17.29 29.59
C SER A 17 -11.91 17.48 28.09
N LYS A 18 -11.23 16.53 27.44
CA LYS A 18 -10.85 16.63 26.01
C LYS A 18 -12.00 16.35 25.03
N VAL A 19 -13.07 15.72 25.49
CA VAL A 19 -14.19 15.27 24.66
C VAL A 19 -15.46 15.98 25.13
N LYS A 20 -16.25 16.48 24.19
CA LYS A 20 -17.55 17.12 24.41
C LYS A 20 -18.64 16.30 23.71
N ALA A 21 -19.88 16.46 24.14
CA ALA A 21 -21.01 15.77 23.51
C ALA A 21 -21.13 16.05 21.99
N ALA A 22 -20.69 17.23 21.54
CA ALA A 22 -20.64 17.60 20.12
C ALA A 22 -19.64 16.77 19.29
N ASP A 23 -18.68 16.10 19.94
CA ASP A 23 -17.73 15.22 19.27
C ASP A 23 -18.31 13.83 18.99
N PHE A 24 -19.49 13.52 19.56
CA PHE A 24 -20.10 12.20 19.43
C PHE A 24 -20.63 11.95 18.04
N ALA A 25 -20.78 10.67 17.71
CA ALA A 25 -21.38 10.25 16.47
C ALA A 25 -22.83 10.74 16.39
N ARG A 26 -23.29 11.06 15.19
CA ARG A 26 -24.71 11.29 14.92
C ARG A 26 -25.37 9.97 14.56
N LEU A 27 -26.67 9.84 14.83
CA LEU A 27 -27.42 8.65 14.43
C LEU A 27 -27.29 8.43 12.90
N PRO A 28 -26.96 7.20 12.45
CA PRO A 28 -27.02 6.86 11.04
C PRO A 28 -28.46 7.02 10.59
N ALA A 29 -28.72 7.87 9.59
CA ALA A 29 -30.07 7.97 9.03
C ALA A 29 -30.21 6.93 7.92
N LYS A 30 -31.38 6.27 7.87
CA LYS A 30 -31.75 5.39 6.77
C LYS A 30 -31.68 6.17 5.45
N ALA A 31 -31.17 5.55 4.39
CA ALA A 31 -31.01 6.13 3.06
C ALA A 31 -30.03 7.33 2.92
N LYS A 32 -29.00 7.44 3.77
CA LYS A 32 -27.91 8.41 3.54
C LYS A 32 -26.95 7.95 2.45
N SER A 33 -26.44 8.92 1.69
CA SER A 33 -25.24 8.74 0.84
C SER A 33 -24.02 8.37 1.68
N PHE A 34 -22.97 7.83 1.05
CA PHE A 34 -21.71 7.53 1.75
C PHE A 34 -21.13 8.76 2.46
N SER A 35 -21.26 9.96 1.88
CA SER A 35 -20.87 11.21 2.55
C SER A 35 -21.67 11.43 3.84
N GLY A 36 -22.98 11.19 3.82
CA GLY A 36 -23.82 11.30 5.00
C GLY A 36 -23.45 10.30 6.10
N PHE A 37 -22.98 9.10 5.74
CA PHE A 37 -22.38 8.16 6.68
C PHE A 37 -21.06 8.69 7.25
N LEU A 38 -20.12 9.09 6.40
CA LEU A 38 -18.83 9.64 6.82
C LEU A 38 -19.02 10.84 7.75
N ASP A 39 -19.99 11.71 7.45
CA ASP A 39 -20.34 12.88 8.24
C ASP A 39 -20.98 12.56 9.59
N SER A 40 -21.55 11.37 9.75
CA SER A 40 -22.11 10.89 11.02
C SER A 40 -21.06 10.34 11.98
N LEU A 41 -19.85 9.99 11.48
CA LEU A 41 -18.76 9.51 12.34
C LEU A 41 -18.34 10.57 13.36
N PRO A 42 -17.97 10.15 14.59
CA PRO A 42 -17.60 11.06 15.67
C PRO A 42 -16.37 11.88 15.30
N ASN A 43 -16.24 13.09 15.83
CA ASN A 43 -15.09 13.96 15.56
C ASN A 43 -13.92 13.73 16.55
N ILE A 44 -13.65 12.47 16.86
CA ILE A 44 -12.62 12.04 17.82
C ILE A 44 -11.86 10.82 17.29
N LEU A 45 -10.65 10.64 17.81
CA LEU A 45 -9.79 9.49 17.55
C LEU A 45 -9.68 9.21 16.04
N LYS A 46 -9.89 7.96 15.61
CA LYS A 46 -9.64 7.51 14.24
C LYS A 46 -10.56 8.13 13.19
N ALA A 47 -11.78 8.49 13.54
CA ALA A 47 -12.66 9.19 12.62
C ALA A 47 -12.16 10.62 12.34
N LYS A 48 -11.61 11.30 13.36
CA LYS A 48 -10.93 12.59 13.19
C LYS A 48 -9.65 12.44 12.36
N ASP A 49 -8.82 11.44 12.66
CA ASP A 49 -7.58 11.16 11.92
C ASP A 49 -7.87 10.91 10.42
N LEU A 50 -8.89 10.10 10.11
CA LEU A 50 -9.31 9.79 8.74
C LEU A 50 -9.70 11.05 7.95
N ARG A 51 -10.51 11.92 8.57
CA ARG A 51 -10.92 13.19 7.95
C ARG A 51 -9.73 14.13 7.75
N ALA A 52 -8.87 14.25 8.76
CA ALA A 52 -7.68 15.09 8.70
C ALA A 52 -6.76 14.68 7.54
N VAL A 53 -6.40 13.40 7.45
CA VAL A 53 -5.57 12.87 6.36
C VAL A 53 -6.22 13.13 4.99
N SER A 54 -7.54 12.89 4.87
CA SER A 54 -8.27 13.15 3.62
C SER A 54 -8.22 14.63 3.23
N SER A 55 -8.47 15.53 4.18
CA SER A 55 -8.41 16.98 3.97
C SER A 55 -7.00 17.45 3.60
N ASP A 56 -5.96 16.92 4.25
CA ASP A 56 -4.57 17.28 3.99
C ASP A 56 -4.10 16.83 2.60
N ILE A 57 -4.48 15.61 2.19
CA ILE A 57 -4.21 15.12 0.83
C ILE A 57 -4.88 16.06 -0.20
N ILE A 58 -6.16 16.38 -0.02
CA ILE A 58 -6.90 17.26 -0.94
C ILE A 58 -6.27 18.65 -0.98
N ALA A 59 -5.95 19.23 0.18
CA ALA A 59 -5.32 20.55 0.27
C ALA A 59 -3.93 20.56 -0.40
N GLY A 60 -3.13 19.51 -0.19
CA GLY A 60 -1.84 19.31 -0.85
C GLY A 60 -1.98 19.28 -2.37
N ARG A 61 -2.93 18.49 -2.90
CA ARG A 61 -3.17 18.40 -4.34
C ARG A 61 -3.71 19.68 -4.95
N ARG A 62 -4.60 20.42 -4.26
CA ARG A 62 -5.04 21.78 -4.70
C ARG A 62 -3.87 22.75 -4.80
N LYS A 63 -2.88 22.61 -3.92
CA LYS A 63 -1.61 23.37 -3.95
C LYS A 63 -0.55 22.75 -4.87
N LYS A 64 -0.92 21.77 -5.72
CA LYS A 64 -0.03 21.04 -6.63
C LYS A 64 1.15 20.32 -5.96
N LYS A 65 1.08 20.04 -4.65
CA LYS A 65 2.10 19.29 -3.92
C LYS A 65 2.04 17.80 -4.21
N ALA A 66 3.18 17.12 -4.22
CA ALA A 66 3.24 15.67 -4.38
C ALA A 66 2.49 14.95 -3.24
N VAL A 67 1.84 13.83 -3.59
CA VAL A 67 1.28 12.87 -2.64
C VAL A 67 1.91 11.52 -2.97
N ILE A 68 2.78 11.08 -2.06
CA ILE A 68 3.52 9.83 -2.17
C ILE A 68 2.76 8.77 -1.39
N PHE A 69 2.28 7.74 -2.08
CA PHE A 69 1.60 6.62 -1.46
C PHE A 69 2.59 5.49 -1.22
N MET A 70 2.95 5.27 0.05
CA MET A 70 3.87 4.21 0.45
C MET A 70 3.07 3.06 1.06
N CYS A 71 3.21 1.85 0.53
CA CYS A 71 2.52 0.69 1.08
C CYS A 71 3.31 -0.61 0.89
N GLY A 72 2.99 -1.60 1.72
CA GLY A 72 3.43 -2.97 1.50
C GLY A 72 2.42 -3.79 0.69
N ALA A 73 2.84 -4.99 0.31
CA ALA A 73 2.04 -6.02 -0.36
C ALA A 73 0.59 -6.21 0.11
N HIS A 74 0.30 -6.01 1.40
CA HIS A 74 -1.03 -6.27 1.96
C HIS A 74 -2.12 -5.41 1.34
N VAL A 75 -1.80 -4.18 0.92
CA VAL A 75 -2.77 -3.31 0.24
C VAL A 75 -3.21 -3.93 -1.09
N ILE A 76 -2.26 -4.52 -1.82
CA ILE A 76 -2.49 -5.17 -3.10
C ILE A 76 -3.25 -6.49 -2.89
N LYS A 77 -2.77 -7.35 -1.98
CA LYS A 77 -3.39 -8.66 -1.71
C LYS A 77 -4.83 -8.56 -1.17
N CYS A 78 -5.17 -7.47 -0.48
CA CYS A 78 -6.53 -7.19 -0.01
C CYS A 78 -7.44 -6.61 -1.10
N GLY A 79 -6.99 -6.53 -2.35
CA GLY A 79 -7.83 -6.13 -3.48
C GLY A 79 -8.09 -4.63 -3.60
N LEU A 80 -7.23 -3.78 -3.02
CA LEU A 80 -7.43 -2.32 -3.03
C LEU A 80 -6.89 -1.64 -4.32
N ASN A 81 -6.25 -2.38 -5.22
CA ASN A 81 -5.74 -1.88 -6.50
C ASN A 81 -6.76 -1.02 -7.28
N PRO A 82 -8.03 -1.43 -7.48
CA PRO A 82 -9.00 -0.62 -8.23
C PRO A 82 -9.20 0.79 -7.66
N VAL A 83 -9.21 0.92 -6.33
CA VAL A 83 -9.35 2.22 -5.65
C VAL A 83 -8.09 3.06 -5.86
N LEU A 84 -6.91 2.47 -5.72
CA LEU A 84 -5.64 3.17 -5.92
C LEU A 84 -5.44 3.60 -7.38
N ILE A 85 -5.82 2.76 -8.33
CA ILE A 85 -5.79 3.06 -9.76
C ILE A 85 -6.69 4.27 -10.05
N GLU A 86 -7.88 4.35 -9.46
CA GLU A 86 -8.75 5.52 -9.63
C GLU A 86 -8.13 6.80 -9.04
N LEU A 87 -7.43 6.69 -7.90
CA LEU A 87 -6.70 7.82 -7.32
C LEU A 87 -5.50 8.25 -8.17
N ILE A 88 -4.82 7.32 -8.85
CA ILE A 88 -3.77 7.61 -9.84
C ILE A 88 -4.36 8.32 -11.05
N ARG A 89 -5.48 7.81 -11.61
CA ARG A 89 -6.18 8.40 -12.75
C ARG A 89 -6.60 9.84 -12.48
N LYS A 90 -7.10 10.11 -11.27
CA LYS A 90 -7.48 11.46 -10.81
C LYS A 90 -6.28 12.33 -10.39
N LYS A 91 -5.05 11.83 -10.50
CA LYS A 91 -3.80 12.51 -10.08
C LYS A 91 -3.83 12.92 -8.60
N VAL A 92 -4.53 12.15 -7.77
CA VAL A 92 -4.51 12.30 -6.31
C VAL A 92 -3.22 11.71 -5.76
N ILE A 93 -2.87 10.48 -6.18
CA ILE A 93 -1.56 9.88 -5.92
C ILE A 93 -0.61 10.29 -7.05
N THR A 94 0.60 10.73 -6.71
CA THR A 94 1.60 11.18 -7.69
C THR A 94 2.93 10.44 -7.63
N CYS A 95 3.10 9.53 -6.68
CA CYS A 95 4.22 8.59 -6.63
C CYS A 95 3.78 7.39 -5.77
N ILE A 96 4.24 6.20 -6.13
CA ILE A 96 3.99 4.98 -5.39
C ILE A 96 5.33 4.42 -4.92
N CYS A 97 5.40 4.03 -3.65
CA CYS A 97 6.54 3.33 -3.09
C CYS A 97 6.09 1.98 -2.54
N LEU A 98 6.72 0.90 -3.00
CA LEU A 98 6.40 -0.47 -2.58
C LEU A 98 7.59 -1.14 -1.91
N ASN A 99 7.33 -2.24 -1.21
CA ASN A 99 8.36 -3.23 -0.87
C ASN A 99 8.46 -4.32 -1.94
N GLY A 100 9.44 -5.22 -1.85
CA GLY A 100 9.63 -6.32 -2.81
C GLY A 100 8.41 -7.24 -2.92
N ALA A 101 7.79 -7.61 -1.81
CA ALA A 101 6.52 -8.34 -1.84
C ALA A 101 5.42 -7.62 -2.66
N GLY A 102 5.42 -6.27 -2.69
CA GLY A 102 4.47 -5.50 -3.48
C GLY A 102 4.57 -5.78 -4.98
N ILE A 103 5.79 -5.86 -5.54
CA ILE A 103 5.97 -6.16 -6.96
C ILE A 103 5.62 -7.62 -7.31
N ILE A 104 5.82 -8.54 -6.36
CA ILE A 104 5.45 -9.95 -6.48
C ILE A 104 3.93 -10.09 -6.64
N HIS A 105 3.17 -9.57 -5.67
CA HIS A 105 1.71 -9.68 -5.70
C HIS A 105 1.10 -8.95 -6.90
N ASP A 106 1.64 -7.79 -7.27
CA ASP A 106 1.12 -7.01 -8.40
C ASP A 106 1.39 -7.68 -9.75
N PHE A 107 2.58 -8.28 -9.92
CA PHE A 107 2.90 -9.06 -11.11
C PHE A 107 2.01 -10.29 -11.22
N GLU A 108 1.83 -11.07 -10.16
CA GLU A 108 0.97 -12.26 -10.18
C GLU A 108 -0.47 -11.91 -10.54
N LEU A 109 -1.01 -10.80 -10.01
CA LEU A 109 -2.31 -10.29 -10.42
C LEU A 109 -2.36 -9.97 -11.92
N ALA A 110 -1.34 -9.33 -12.48
CA ALA A 110 -1.29 -9.05 -13.92
C ALA A 110 -1.13 -10.31 -14.78
N PHE A 111 -0.39 -11.29 -14.28
CA PHE A 111 -0.03 -12.52 -14.99
C PHE A 111 -1.19 -13.52 -15.02
N GLN A 112 -1.87 -13.74 -13.88
CA GLN A 112 -2.88 -14.80 -13.73
C GLN A 112 -4.18 -14.35 -13.03
N GLY A 113 -4.30 -13.07 -12.67
CA GLY A 113 -5.51 -12.54 -12.01
C GLY A 113 -5.67 -12.97 -10.54
N LYS A 114 -4.65 -13.63 -9.97
CA LYS A 114 -4.65 -14.21 -8.62
C LYS A 114 -3.26 -14.05 -8.01
N THR A 115 -3.19 -14.01 -6.69
CA THR A 115 -1.94 -13.92 -5.92
C THR A 115 -2.16 -14.45 -4.51
N SER A 116 -1.10 -14.55 -3.71
CA SER A 116 -1.11 -15.05 -2.33
C SER A 116 -1.25 -16.58 -2.24
N GLU A 117 -0.14 -17.28 -2.42
CA GLU A 117 -0.03 -18.72 -2.16
C GLU A 117 -0.29 -19.09 -0.69
N ASP A 118 -0.62 -20.37 -0.44
CA ASP A 118 -0.76 -20.89 0.92
C ASP A 118 0.63 -21.09 1.55
N VAL A 119 0.98 -20.17 2.45
CA VAL A 119 2.26 -20.17 3.16
C VAL A 119 2.44 -21.43 4.01
N ALA A 120 1.41 -21.86 4.74
CA ALA A 120 1.52 -22.93 5.72
C ALA A 120 1.66 -24.29 5.04
N GLU A 121 0.97 -24.48 3.91
CA GLU A 121 1.09 -25.69 3.10
C GLU A 121 2.43 -25.76 2.37
N ASN A 122 2.84 -24.67 1.71
CA ASN A 122 4.01 -24.68 0.85
C ASN A 122 5.34 -24.66 1.61
N LEU A 123 5.38 -24.09 2.84
CA LEU A 123 6.58 -24.16 3.68
C LEU A 123 6.94 -25.59 4.06
N LYS A 124 5.95 -26.47 4.30
CA LYS A 124 6.18 -27.88 4.67
C LYS A 124 6.89 -28.66 3.58
N THR A 125 6.73 -28.24 2.32
CA THR A 125 7.26 -28.93 1.14
C THR A 125 8.45 -28.20 0.50
N GLY A 126 8.87 -27.05 1.07
CA GLY A 126 9.91 -26.20 0.50
C GLY A 126 9.51 -25.51 -0.80
N LYS A 127 8.21 -25.52 -1.15
CA LYS A 127 7.68 -24.91 -2.38
C LYS A 127 7.35 -23.42 -2.20
N PHE A 128 7.31 -22.93 -0.96
CA PHE A 128 6.94 -21.56 -0.69
C PHE A 128 7.85 -20.59 -1.43
N GLY A 129 7.25 -19.73 -2.24
CA GLY A 129 7.97 -18.74 -2.99
C GLY A 129 8.70 -19.26 -4.22
N MET A 130 8.47 -20.51 -4.66
CA MET A 130 9.18 -21.13 -5.79
C MET A 130 8.48 -20.95 -7.15
N GLY A 131 7.63 -19.92 -7.28
CA GLY A 131 6.99 -19.57 -8.55
C GLY A 131 7.99 -19.07 -9.59
N ARG A 132 8.30 -19.90 -10.59
CA ARG A 132 9.29 -19.60 -11.64
C ARG A 132 8.92 -18.35 -12.43
N GLU A 133 7.67 -18.26 -12.88
CA GLU A 133 7.19 -17.14 -13.71
C GLU A 133 7.37 -15.80 -12.99
N THR A 134 7.07 -15.76 -11.68
CA THR A 134 7.24 -14.58 -10.83
C THR A 134 8.72 -14.21 -10.68
N ALA A 135 9.56 -15.16 -10.29
CA ALA A 135 10.98 -14.89 -10.04
C ALA A 135 11.73 -14.52 -11.32
N ASP A 136 11.58 -15.31 -12.38
CA ASP A 136 12.31 -15.07 -13.63
C ASP A 136 11.90 -13.75 -14.28
N PHE A 137 10.60 -13.41 -14.29
CA PHE A 137 10.15 -12.15 -14.85
C PHE A 137 10.69 -10.96 -14.05
N LEU A 138 10.52 -10.96 -12.72
CA LEU A 138 10.88 -9.81 -11.90
C LEU A 138 12.41 -9.64 -11.80
N ASN A 139 13.16 -10.72 -11.55
CA ASN A 139 14.61 -10.65 -11.47
C ASN A 139 15.23 -10.21 -12.82
N CYS A 140 14.72 -10.73 -13.95
CA CYS A 140 15.15 -10.30 -15.27
C CYS A 140 14.80 -8.83 -15.54
N ALA A 141 13.59 -8.39 -15.19
CA ALA A 141 13.18 -7.00 -15.34
C ALA A 141 14.11 -6.04 -14.58
N VAL A 142 14.47 -6.37 -13.34
CA VAL A 142 15.39 -5.58 -12.52
C VAL A 142 16.78 -5.55 -13.14
N LYS A 143 17.34 -6.72 -13.45
CA LYS A 143 18.69 -6.83 -14.05
C LYS A 143 18.83 -6.06 -15.36
N GLU A 144 17.85 -6.18 -16.27
CA GLU A 144 17.89 -5.50 -17.56
C GLU A 144 17.55 -4.00 -17.45
N GLY A 145 16.77 -3.61 -16.45
CA GLY A 145 16.45 -2.21 -16.20
C GLY A 145 17.62 -1.45 -15.59
N VAL A 146 18.34 -2.03 -14.63
CA VAL A 146 19.52 -1.40 -14.01
C VAL A 146 20.63 -1.15 -15.03
N LYS A 147 20.87 -2.08 -15.97
CA LYS A 147 21.77 -1.85 -17.11
C LYS A 147 21.43 -0.62 -17.96
N LYS A 148 20.17 -0.15 -17.90
CA LYS A 148 19.66 1.04 -18.60
C LYS A 148 19.59 2.28 -17.69
N GLY A 149 20.08 2.19 -16.45
CA GLY A 149 20.01 3.24 -15.44
C GLY A 149 18.63 3.40 -14.80
N PHE A 150 17.78 2.38 -14.85
CA PHE A 150 16.45 2.43 -14.25
C PHE A 150 16.46 1.92 -12.80
N GLY A 151 15.75 2.62 -11.92
CA GLY A 151 15.41 2.10 -10.59
C GLY A 151 14.43 0.92 -10.68
N LEU A 152 14.45 0.06 -9.66
CA LEU A 152 13.75 -1.22 -9.58
C LEU A 152 12.26 -1.11 -9.95
N GLY A 153 11.57 -0.12 -9.37
CA GLY A 153 10.14 0.10 -9.63
C GLY A 153 9.84 0.46 -11.08
N TYR A 154 10.67 1.30 -11.70
CA TYR A 154 10.53 1.64 -13.12
C TYR A 154 10.90 0.46 -14.02
N SER A 155 11.93 -0.31 -13.67
CA SER A 155 12.37 -1.51 -14.38
C SER A 155 11.24 -2.54 -14.50
N VAL A 156 10.58 -2.84 -13.37
CA VAL A 156 9.41 -3.74 -13.33
C VAL A 156 8.25 -3.15 -14.14
N ALA A 157 7.92 -1.88 -13.91
CA ALA A 157 6.84 -1.20 -14.61
C ALA A 157 6.99 -1.21 -16.14
N ASN A 158 8.19 -0.90 -16.62
CA ASN A 158 8.54 -0.90 -18.03
C ASN A 158 8.48 -2.31 -18.63
N ALA A 159 8.98 -3.32 -17.91
CA ALA A 159 8.90 -4.72 -18.35
C ALA A 159 7.43 -5.19 -18.44
N MET A 160 6.60 -4.89 -17.45
CA MET A 160 5.17 -5.22 -17.46
C MET A 160 4.43 -4.52 -18.60
N ALA A 161 4.78 -3.28 -18.92
CA ALA A 161 4.19 -2.55 -20.04
C ALA A 161 4.50 -3.17 -21.41
N GLY A 162 5.69 -3.76 -21.57
CA GLY A 162 6.11 -4.46 -22.79
C GLY A 162 5.63 -5.91 -22.91
N ALA A 163 5.15 -6.51 -21.81
CA ALA A 163 4.76 -7.91 -21.75
C ALA A 163 3.27 -8.12 -22.12
N LYS A 164 2.96 -9.30 -22.66
CA LYS A 164 1.58 -9.76 -22.86
C LYS A 164 1.03 -10.38 -21.58
N LEU A 165 0.58 -9.53 -20.66
CA LEU A 165 -0.03 -9.94 -19.39
C LEU A 165 -1.57 -9.86 -19.49
N PRO A 166 -2.30 -10.98 -19.37
CA PRO A 166 -3.75 -11.04 -19.66
C PRO A 166 -4.58 -10.18 -18.71
N HIS A 167 -4.08 -9.89 -17.51
CA HIS A 167 -4.77 -9.12 -16.49
C HIS A 167 -4.03 -7.83 -16.11
N LYS A 168 -3.18 -7.28 -17.01
CA LYS A 168 -2.36 -6.09 -16.72
C LYS A 168 -3.12 -4.89 -16.16
N GLU A 169 -4.39 -4.71 -16.51
CA GLU A 169 -5.22 -3.61 -16.01
C GLU A 169 -5.55 -3.76 -14.51
N LEU A 170 -5.36 -4.93 -13.89
CA LEU A 170 -5.44 -5.14 -12.43
C LEU A 170 -4.19 -4.66 -11.69
N SER A 171 -3.05 -4.54 -12.39
CA SER A 171 -1.77 -4.17 -11.77
C SER A 171 -1.72 -2.67 -11.46
N LEU A 172 -1.38 -2.36 -10.22
CA LEU A 172 -1.12 -1.01 -9.75
C LEU A 172 0.10 -0.40 -10.45
N ILE A 173 1.16 -1.19 -10.61
CA ILE A 173 2.43 -0.76 -11.20
C ILE A 173 2.26 -0.42 -12.68
N TYR A 174 1.60 -1.29 -13.45
CA TYR A 174 1.32 -1.03 -14.86
C TYR A 174 0.44 0.21 -15.03
N ASN A 175 -0.60 0.40 -14.19
CA ASN A 175 -1.44 1.58 -14.26
C ASN A 175 -0.68 2.86 -13.86
N ALA A 176 0.19 2.80 -12.86
CA ALA A 176 1.06 3.92 -12.51
C ALA A 176 1.94 4.34 -13.70
N TYR A 177 2.58 3.37 -14.35
CA TYR A 177 3.38 3.58 -15.56
C TYR A 177 2.59 4.23 -16.70
N LYS A 178 1.42 3.64 -17.02
CA LYS A 178 0.48 4.14 -18.04
C LYS A 178 0.07 5.59 -17.79
N HIS A 179 -0.08 5.98 -16.53
CA HIS A 179 -0.45 7.34 -16.12
C HIS A 179 0.73 8.26 -15.78
N LYS A 180 1.97 7.84 -16.07
CA LYS A 180 3.21 8.60 -15.81
C LYS A 180 3.37 8.97 -14.33
N VAL A 181 2.94 8.08 -13.43
CA VAL A 181 3.18 8.16 -12.00
C VAL A 181 4.41 7.32 -11.66
N PRO A 182 5.47 7.91 -11.07
CA PRO A 182 6.67 7.18 -10.68
C PRO A 182 6.38 6.05 -9.69
N VAL A 183 7.07 4.92 -9.89
CA VAL A 183 7.06 3.76 -9.00
C VAL A 183 8.46 3.55 -8.47
N CYS A 184 8.60 3.54 -7.15
CA CYS A 184 9.82 3.20 -6.42
C CYS A 184 9.60 1.91 -5.64
N VAL A 185 10.63 1.09 -5.50
CA VAL A 185 10.54 -0.17 -4.76
C VAL A 185 11.77 -0.31 -3.90
N PHE A 186 11.55 -0.48 -2.60
CA PHE A 186 12.60 -0.59 -1.59
C PHE A 186 12.62 -2.01 -1.04
N VAL A 187 13.71 -2.73 -1.22
CA VAL A 187 13.78 -4.17 -0.92
C VAL A 187 14.75 -4.48 0.22
N GLY A 188 14.38 -5.45 1.05
CA GLY A 188 15.31 -6.11 1.95
C GLY A 188 15.94 -7.29 1.23
N ILE A 189 17.26 -7.28 0.99
CA ILE A 189 17.92 -8.43 0.37
C ILE A 189 17.77 -9.65 1.27
N GLY A 190 17.30 -10.75 0.69
CA GLY A 190 16.98 -11.99 1.41
C GLY A 190 15.57 -12.06 2.03
N SER A 191 14.75 -11.00 2.00
CA SER A 191 13.39 -11.06 2.56
C SER A 191 12.31 -11.51 1.59
N ASP A 192 12.49 -11.26 0.30
CA ASP A 192 11.47 -11.56 -0.72
C ASP A 192 11.70 -12.93 -1.38
N ILE A 193 10.61 -13.63 -1.70
CA ILE A 193 10.65 -15.00 -2.23
C ILE A 193 11.40 -15.15 -3.55
N ILE A 194 11.61 -14.06 -4.30
CA ILE A 194 12.35 -14.09 -5.56
C ILE A 194 13.87 -14.10 -5.36
N HIS A 195 14.37 -13.81 -4.14
CA HIS A 195 15.79 -13.74 -3.82
C HIS A 195 16.46 -15.12 -3.67
N GLN A 196 15.68 -16.16 -3.39
CA GLN A 196 16.14 -17.54 -3.28
C GLN A 196 16.29 -18.25 -4.63
N HIS A 197 15.89 -17.59 -5.74
CA HIS A 197 15.96 -18.17 -7.08
C HIS A 197 17.32 -17.95 -7.72
N ARG A 198 17.72 -18.87 -8.61
CA ARG A 198 18.98 -18.75 -9.38
C ARG A 198 19.02 -17.49 -10.27
N SER A 199 17.86 -16.95 -10.65
CA SER A 199 17.76 -15.74 -11.45
C SER A 199 18.07 -14.47 -10.64
N PHE A 200 18.14 -14.54 -9.31
CA PHE A 200 18.41 -13.40 -8.46
C PHE A 200 19.83 -12.86 -8.63
N ASP A 201 19.95 -11.56 -8.78
CA ASP A 201 21.22 -10.84 -8.80
C ASP A 201 21.22 -9.72 -7.76
N ALA A 202 21.86 -9.99 -6.62
CA ALA A 202 21.88 -9.07 -5.49
C ALA A 202 22.48 -7.70 -5.83
N ALA A 203 23.46 -7.65 -6.76
CA ALA A 203 24.08 -6.41 -7.19
C ALA A 203 23.06 -5.51 -7.92
N SER A 204 22.40 -6.02 -8.96
CA SER A 204 21.34 -5.27 -9.66
C SER A 204 20.20 -4.89 -8.72
N THR A 205 19.76 -5.80 -7.86
CA THR A 205 18.68 -5.51 -6.91
C THR A 205 19.06 -4.43 -5.91
N GLY A 206 20.30 -4.41 -5.42
CA GLY A 206 20.81 -3.38 -4.52
C GLY A 206 20.98 -2.02 -5.22
N GLU A 207 21.48 -1.99 -6.45
CA GLU A 207 21.65 -0.75 -7.22
C GLU A 207 20.31 -0.13 -7.65
N GLY A 208 19.33 -0.96 -8.01
CA GLY A 208 18.03 -0.48 -8.45
C GLY A 208 17.11 0.00 -7.30
N SER A 209 17.35 -0.46 -6.07
CA SER A 209 16.50 -0.14 -4.91
C SER A 209 16.72 1.27 -4.38
#